data_AF-M5VY20-F1
#
_entry.id   AF-M5VY20-F1
#
_cell.length_a   1.000
_cell.length_b   1.000
_cell.length_c   1.000
_cell.angle_alpha   90.00
_cell.angle_beta   90.00
_cell.angle_gamma   90.00
#
_symmetry.space_group_name_H-M   'P 1'
#
loop_
_entity.id
_entity.type
_entity.pdbx_description
1 polymer ?
#
loop_
_entity_poly.entity_id
_entity_poly.type
_entity_poly.pdbx_seq_one_letter_code
_entity_poly.pdbx_strand_id
1 'polypeptide(L)'
;MENSLVEVKYGCHSKKTPRKKKLTRARKKERTAQGFTQTYCKSLYCPERGAFFSLSRDTMGLGSGACHSCKMNEAEEAKEVFKLNSSKTGMETEIFKAGKKLGLTTYVGYQVLEIVVMKESKRPEIESTQVKVRRFFRPEDISVEKAYSSDIREVYYSEETHIMPVNNIEIKCEVRKKSDLPVCNAPVIFQHIFFCEHLYDPSKGSIKQLPAHIKLRYSTAGGDADSRKRKGKCKEGENVSEVENQRADSEQKRLATLDIFAGCGGLSDGLHQSGASITKWAIEYEEPAGDAFKLNHPESLVFIINCNVILRAVMEKCGDTDDCIATSEAAELAASLDEKVKNDLPLPGQVDFINGGPPCQGFSRMNRFNQSTWSKVQCEMILAFLSFADYFRPKYFLLENVRNFVSFNKGQTFRLTLASLLEMGYQVRFGILEAGAYGVSQSRKRAFIWAAAQGEILPEWPEPMHVFGVPELKITLSGNSQYAAVRSTASGAPFRSITVRDTIGDLPAVGNGASKGNLDGQIVDLIPWCLPNTAKRHNQWKGLFGRLDWEGNFPTSITDPKPMGKVGMCFHPDQDRILTVRECARSQGFADSYQFSGTVLHKHRQIGNAVPPTLAYALGLNSRKQLTAR
;
A
#
# COMPACT_ATOMS: atom_id res chain seq x y z
N MET A 1 29.00 22.61 -14.67
CA MET A 1 29.50 21.24 -14.87
C MET A 1 28.35 20.39 -15.40
N GLU A 2 28.68 19.45 -16.27
CA GLU A 2 27.96 19.07 -17.48
C GLU A 2 26.55 18.48 -17.31
N ASN A 3 25.65 18.86 -18.23
CA ASN A 3 24.31 18.31 -18.39
C ASN A 3 24.38 16.84 -18.88
N SER A 4 24.32 15.88 -17.96
CA SER A 4 24.14 14.46 -18.28
C SER A 4 22.68 14.18 -18.66
N LEU A 5 22.39 14.22 -19.96
CA LEU A 5 21.13 13.74 -20.54
C LEU A 5 21.10 12.20 -20.54
N VAL A 6 20.27 11.62 -19.67
CA VAL A 6 19.95 10.18 -19.69
C VAL A 6 18.93 9.92 -20.81
N GLU A 7 19.37 9.30 -21.92
CA GLU A 7 18.47 8.84 -22.99
C GLU A 7 18.34 7.31 -22.93
N VAL A 8 17.22 6.82 -22.37
CA VAL A 8 16.86 5.40 -22.38
C VAL A 8 16.36 5.03 -23.77
N LYS A 9 17.06 4.12 -24.46
CA LYS A 9 16.66 3.64 -25.78
C LYS A 9 15.75 2.43 -25.65
N TYR A 10 14.50 2.56 -26.10
CA TYR A 10 13.58 1.45 -26.32
C TYR A 10 14.19 0.43 -27.29
N GLY A 11 14.47 -0.77 -26.78
CA GLY A 11 14.97 -1.90 -27.54
C GLY A 11 13.84 -2.86 -27.93
N CYS A 12 13.05 -2.52 -28.94
CA CYS A 12 12.46 -3.53 -29.82
C CYS A 12 12.83 -3.17 -31.25
N HIS A 13 13.48 -4.10 -31.96
CA HIS A 13 13.69 -4.00 -33.40
C HIS A 13 12.34 -4.23 -34.11
N SER A 14 11.40 -3.30 -33.95
CA SER A 14 10.33 -3.19 -34.95
C SER A 14 10.98 -2.70 -36.25
N LYS A 15 10.53 -3.22 -37.39
CA LYS A 15 11.00 -2.84 -38.73
C LYS A 15 10.76 -1.34 -38.96
N LYS A 16 11.68 -0.49 -38.48
CA LYS A 16 11.60 0.98 -38.64
C LYS A 16 11.81 1.33 -40.12
N THR A 17 10.96 2.20 -40.64
CA THR A 17 11.04 2.75 -41.99
C THR A 17 12.38 3.46 -42.25
N PRO A 18 12.91 3.45 -43.50
CA PRO A 18 14.27 3.92 -43.83
C PRO A 18 14.59 5.35 -43.37
N ARG A 19 13.57 6.23 -43.34
CA ARG A 19 13.68 7.63 -42.89
C ARG A 19 14.08 7.77 -41.41
N LYS A 20 13.52 6.95 -40.51
CA LYS A 20 13.83 6.99 -39.06
C LYS A 20 15.23 6.43 -38.74
N LYS A 21 15.74 5.49 -39.57
CA LYS A 21 17.12 4.99 -39.48
C LYS A 21 18.16 6.04 -39.89
N LYS A 22 17.87 6.86 -40.91
CA LYS A 22 18.77 7.96 -41.34
C LYS A 22 18.90 9.05 -40.27
N LEU A 23 17.78 9.46 -39.65
CA LEU A 23 17.77 10.52 -38.62
C LEU A 23 18.56 10.14 -37.35
N THR A 24 18.47 8.87 -36.93
CA THR A 24 19.23 8.35 -35.78
C THR A 24 20.72 8.18 -36.08
N ARG A 25 21.09 7.89 -37.33
CA ARG A 25 22.49 7.81 -37.77
C ARG A 25 23.13 9.19 -37.90
N ALA A 26 22.35 10.20 -38.33
CA ALA A 26 22.78 11.60 -38.38
C ALA A 26 23.06 12.16 -36.97
N ARG A 27 22.13 11.98 -36.02
CA ARG A 27 22.32 12.38 -34.61
C ARG A 27 23.49 11.64 -33.92
N LYS A 28 23.77 10.40 -34.31
CA LYS A 28 24.93 9.66 -33.81
C LYS A 28 26.24 10.27 -34.33
N LYS A 29 26.32 10.62 -35.62
CA LYS A 29 27.49 11.29 -36.21
C LYS A 29 27.73 12.68 -35.61
N GLU A 30 26.68 13.44 -35.35
CA GLU A 30 26.72 14.76 -34.70
C GLU A 30 27.27 14.67 -33.27
N ARG A 31 26.88 13.63 -32.50
CA ARG A 31 27.35 13.41 -31.12
C ARG A 31 28.77 12.87 -31.02
N THR A 32 29.21 12.06 -31.99
CA THR A 32 30.62 11.63 -32.08
C THR A 32 31.54 12.80 -32.43
N ALA A 33 31.03 13.80 -33.17
CA ALA A 33 31.76 15.04 -33.45
C ALA A 33 31.86 15.99 -32.24
N GLN A 34 31.09 15.76 -31.16
CA GLN A 34 31.09 16.55 -29.92
C GLN A 34 31.83 15.87 -28.75
N GLY A 35 32.59 14.80 -29.00
CA GLY A 35 33.44 14.18 -27.96
C GLY A 35 32.74 13.20 -27.00
N PHE A 36 31.47 12.86 -27.21
CA PHE A 36 30.77 11.88 -26.36
C PHE A 36 31.24 10.44 -26.67
N THR A 37 32.13 9.91 -25.82
CA THR A 37 32.68 8.55 -25.91
C THR A 37 31.77 7.53 -25.22
N GLN A 38 31.12 6.68 -26.03
CA GLN A 38 30.36 5.47 -25.68
C GLN A 38 29.01 5.66 -24.95
N THR A 39 27.99 4.96 -25.46
CA THR A 39 26.66 4.85 -24.82
C THR A 39 26.61 3.60 -23.95
N TYR A 40 26.23 3.72 -22.68
CA TYR A 40 26.05 2.60 -21.75
C TYR A 40 24.58 2.44 -21.33
N CYS A 41 24.21 1.26 -20.83
CA CYS A 41 22.87 0.96 -20.32
C CYS A 41 23.01 0.18 -19.00
N LYS A 42 22.48 0.73 -17.90
CA LYS A 42 22.53 0.09 -16.57
C LYS A 42 21.24 -0.67 -16.22
N SER A 43 20.10 -0.28 -16.80
CA SER A 43 18.77 -0.75 -16.37
C SER A 43 17.81 -0.99 -17.54
N LEU A 44 16.91 -1.95 -17.37
CA LEU A 44 15.78 -2.21 -18.27
C LEU A 44 14.56 -1.41 -17.80
N TYR A 45 14.07 -0.48 -18.61
CA TYR A 45 12.84 0.26 -18.31
C TYR A 45 11.59 -0.46 -18.84
N CYS A 46 10.62 -0.71 -17.96
CA CYS A 46 9.31 -1.28 -18.28
C CYS A 46 8.20 -0.26 -17.93
N PRO A 47 7.66 0.49 -18.92
CA PRO A 47 6.68 1.54 -18.68
C PRO A 47 5.35 1.00 -18.14
N GLU A 48 4.93 -0.20 -18.57
CA GLU A 48 3.68 -0.85 -18.15
C GLU A 48 3.71 -1.29 -16.68
N ARG A 49 4.91 -1.55 -16.14
CA ARG A 49 5.13 -1.90 -14.73
C ARG A 49 5.63 -0.73 -13.90
N GLY A 50 5.82 0.45 -14.50
CA GLY A 50 6.33 1.65 -13.83
C GLY A 50 7.67 1.39 -13.13
N ALA A 51 8.56 0.63 -13.79
CA ALA A 51 9.74 0.07 -13.15
C ALA A 51 11.00 0.11 -14.02
N PHE A 52 12.14 0.16 -13.35
CA PHE A 52 13.48 0.01 -13.89
C PHE A 52 14.11 -1.22 -13.22
N PHE A 53 14.39 -2.25 -14.01
CA PHE A 53 14.98 -3.50 -13.53
C PHE A 53 16.47 -3.53 -13.80
N SER A 54 17.20 -4.33 -13.03
CA SER A 54 18.60 -4.62 -13.32
C SER A 54 18.70 -5.47 -14.58
N LEU A 55 19.74 -5.25 -15.38
CA LEU A 55 20.04 -6.10 -16.52
C LEU A 55 20.81 -7.33 -16.04
N SER A 56 20.24 -8.53 -16.22
CA SER A 56 21.02 -9.76 -16.00
C SER A 56 22.10 -9.89 -17.07
N ARG A 57 23.36 -10.05 -16.66
CA ARG A 57 24.49 -10.22 -17.59
C ARG A 57 24.31 -11.42 -18.52
N ASP A 58 23.62 -12.46 -18.05
CA ASP A 58 23.34 -13.69 -18.79
C ASP A 58 22.26 -13.52 -19.89
N THR A 59 21.52 -12.42 -19.83
CA THR A 59 20.37 -12.13 -20.72
C THR A 59 20.69 -11.12 -21.82
N MET A 60 21.88 -10.50 -21.78
CA MET A 60 22.31 -9.59 -22.83
C MET A 60 22.72 -10.40 -24.07
N GLY A 61 22.06 -10.11 -25.20
CA GLY A 61 22.21 -10.89 -26.43
C GLY A 61 23.66 -10.93 -26.92
N LEU A 62 24.26 -12.13 -26.90
CA LEU A 62 25.62 -12.43 -27.40
C LEU A 62 25.73 -12.42 -28.93
N GLY A 63 24.77 -11.82 -29.64
CA GLY A 63 24.72 -11.85 -31.12
C GLY A 63 24.31 -13.20 -31.72
N SER A 64 23.77 -14.14 -30.93
CA SER A 64 23.42 -15.51 -31.32
C SER A 64 22.07 -15.66 -32.07
N GLY A 65 21.39 -14.56 -32.41
CA GLY A 65 20.06 -14.59 -33.05
C GLY A 65 18.87 -14.80 -32.09
N ALA A 66 19.12 -15.06 -30.81
CA ALA A 66 18.09 -15.13 -29.77
C ALA A 66 17.99 -13.81 -28.99
N CYS A 67 16.78 -13.24 -28.88
CA CYS A 67 16.52 -12.00 -28.17
C CYS A 67 15.81 -12.27 -26.84
N HIS A 68 16.36 -11.81 -25.72
CA HIS A 68 15.72 -11.97 -24.40
C HIS A 68 14.35 -11.28 -24.32
N SER A 69 14.17 -10.12 -24.96
CA SER A 69 12.84 -9.48 -25.05
C SER A 69 11.83 -10.32 -25.82
N CYS A 70 12.24 -11.07 -26.85
CA CYS A 70 11.34 -11.99 -27.55
C CYS A 70 10.98 -13.18 -26.65
N LYS A 71 11.94 -13.72 -25.90
CA LYS A 71 11.68 -14.80 -24.92
C LYS A 71 10.78 -14.34 -23.77
N MET A 72 10.92 -13.09 -23.30
CA MET A 72 10.04 -12.52 -22.28
C MET A 72 8.62 -12.34 -22.82
N ASN A 73 8.48 -11.83 -24.04
CA ASN A 73 7.16 -11.74 -24.69
C ASN A 73 6.53 -13.12 -24.89
N GLU A 74 7.27 -14.12 -25.36
CA GLU A 74 6.77 -15.50 -25.48
C GLU A 74 6.37 -16.10 -24.12
N ALA A 75 7.12 -15.81 -23.05
CA ALA A 75 6.81 -16.24 -21.70
C ALA A 75 5.65 -15.46 -21.06
N GLU A 76 5.47 -14.18 -21.42
CA GLU A 76 4.31 -13.36 -21.05
C GLU A 76 3.07 -13.83 -21.81
N GLU A 77 3.15 -14.09 -23.12
CA GLU A 77 2.09 -14.71 -23.92
C GLU A 77 1.73 -16.11 -23.38
N ALA A 78 2.71 -16.94 -23.02
CA ALA A 78 2.45 -18.24 -22.39
C ALA A 78 1.87 -18.13 -20.97
N LYS A 79 2.21 -17.08 -20.22
CA LYS A 79 1.59 -16.76 -18.93
C LYS A 79 0.20 -16.17 -19.09
N GLU A 80 -0.09 -15.40 -20.14
CA GLU A 80 -1.43 -14.90 -20.50
C GLU A 80 -2.36 -16.04 -20.93
N VAL A 81 -1.83 -17.08 -21.59
CA VAL A 81 -2.58 -18.33 -21.83
C VAL A 81 -2.98 -19.03 -20.51
N PHE A 82 -2.31 -18.74 -19.39
CA PHE A 82 -2.60 -19.26 -18.04
C PHE A 82 -2.98 -18.19 -17.00
N LYS A 83 -3.15 -16.92 -17.39
CA LYS A 83 -3.61 -15.80 -16.57
C LYS A 83 -4.61 -15.00 -17.38
N LEU A 84 -5.87 -15.06 -16.94
CA LEU A 84 -6.99 -14.35 -17.54
C LEU A 84 -6.67 -12.88 -17.89
N ASN A 85 -6.99 -12.53 -19.13
CA ASN A 85 -6.91 -11.18 -19.68
C ASN A 85 -7.96 -10.26 -19.04
N SER A 86 -7.49 -9.24 -18.33
CA SER A 86 -8.30 -8.06 -17.99
C SER A 86 -8.18 -7.02 -19.10
N SER A 87 -9.07 -7.06 -20.09
CA SER A 87 -9.50 -5.86 -20.81
C SER A 87 -10.65 -6.19 -21.76
N LYS A 88 -11.89 -5.88 -21.34
CA LYS A 88 -12.96 -5.45 -22.24
C LYS A 88 -14.05 -4.77 -21.40
N THR A 89 -14.21 -3.48 -21.65
CA THR A 89 -15.35 -2.68 -21.24
C THR A 89 -16.56 -3.07 -22.09
N GLY A 90 -17.58 -3.63 -21.46
CA GLY A 90 -18.89 -3.80 -22.10
C GLY A 90 -19.68 -4.93 -21.48
N MET A 91 -20.53 -4.62 -20.51
CA MET A 91 -21.79 -5.34 -20.34
C MET A 91 -22.82 -4.52 -19.57
N GLU A 92 -24.04 -4.57 -20.09
CA GLU A 92 -25.23 -3.87 -19.64
C GLU A 92 -25.64 -4.32 -18.23
N THR A 93 -25.85 -3.34 -17.37
CA THR A 93 -26.36 -3.52 -16.00
C THR A 93 -27.87 -3.71 -16.01
N GLU A 94 -28.33 -4.91 -15.63
CA GLU A 94 -29.65 -5.04 -15.02
C GLU A 94 -29.60 -4.51 -13.58
N ILE A 95 -30.48 -3.56 -13.29
CA ILE A 95 -30.50 -2.75 -12.08
C ILE A 95 -31.36 -3.47 -11.03
N PHE A 96 -30.74 -4.03 -10.00
CA PHE A 96 -31.43 -4.32 -8.73
C PHE A 96 -31.10 -3.23 -7.71
N LYS A 97 -32.15 -2.58 -7.20
CA LYS A 97 -32.11 -1.46 -6.25
C LYS A 97 -31.94 -1.98 -4.81
N ALA A 98 -30.89 -1.53 -4.14
CA ALA A 98 -30.95 -1.03 -2.76
C ALA A 98 -29.67 -0.22 -2.43
N GLY A 99 -29.83 0.99 -1.89
CA GLY A 99 -28.81 1.73 -1.13
C GLY A 99 -27.69 2.43 -1.91
N LYS A 100 -27.58 3.76 -1.80
CA LYS A 100 -26.63 4.62 -2.53
C LYS A 100 -25.14 4.35 -2.24
N LYS A 101 -24.44 3.77 -3.22
CA LYS A 101 -23.24 4.33 -3.89
C LYS A 101 -23.20 3.72 -5.30
N LEU A 102 -23.25 4.56 -6.34
CA LEU A 102 -23.28 4.11 -7.74
C LEU A 102 -22.11 3.15 -8.07
N GLY A 103 -22.43 1.91 -8.44
CA GLY A 103 -21.70 1.13 -9.45
C GLY A 103 -20.49 0.31 -8.99
N LEU A 104 -20.31 0.07 -7.69
CA LEU A 104 -19.15 -0.66 -7.17
C LEU A 104 -19.59 -1.92 -6.44
N THR A 105 -19.40 -3.09 -7.05
CA THR A 105 -19.84 -4.38 -6.52
C THR A 105 -18.66 -5.26 -6.14
N THR A 106 -18.82 -6.08 -5.11
CA THR A 106 -17.84 -7.11 -4.76
C THR A 106 -17.89 -8.23 -5.80
N TYR A 107 -16.81 -9.03 -5.88
CA TYR A 107 -16.87 -10.24 -6.68
C TYR A 107 -17.92 -11.21 -6.13
N VAL A 108 -18.73 -11.72 -7.03
CA VAL A 108 -19.68 -12.80 -6.74
C VAL A 108 -18.90 -14.11 -6.58
N GLY A 109 -19.12 -14.80 -5.46
CA GLY A 109 -18.45 -16.05 -5.16
C GLY A 109 -19.12 -17.23 -5.87
N TYR A 110 -18.32 -18.09 -6.49
CA TYR A 110 -18.82 -19.27 -7.20
C TYR A 110 -18.03 -20.54 -6.85
N GLN A 111 -18.73 -21.66 -6.71
CA GLN A 111 -18.15 -23.00 -6.74
C GLN A 111 -18.20 -23.53 -8.16
N VAL A 112 -17.06 -23.92 -8.73
CA VAL A 112 -17.02 -24.63 -10.02
C VAL A 112 -17.56 -26.04 -9.83
N LEU A 113 -18.56 -26.41 -10.64
CA LEU A 113 -19.16 -27.75 -10.64
C LEU A 113 -18.66 -28.58 -11.82
N GLU A 114 -18.65 -28.00 -13.02
CA GLU A 114 -18.30 -28.70 -14.26
C GLU A 114 -17.73 -27.73 -15.29
N ILE A 115 -16.74 -28.16 -16.08
CA ILE A 115 -16.22 -27.41 -17.24
C ILE A 115 -16.87 -28.00 -18.49
N VAL A 116 -17.59 -27.17 -19.24
CA VAL A 116 -18.33 -27.54 -20.44
C VAL A 116 -17.50 -27.12 -21.66
N VAL A 117 -16.97 -28.12 -22.39
CA VAL A 117 -16.20 -27.92 -23.62
C VAL A 117 -17.04 -28.32 -24.83
N MET A 118 -17.25 -27.40 -25.78
CA MET A 118 -17.97 -27.71 -27.02
C MET A 118 -17.10 -28.60 -27.92
N LYS A 119 -17.68 -29.68 -28.46
CA LYS A 119 -16.99 -30.76 -29.19
C LYS A 119 -16.47 -30.39 -30.59
N GLU A 120 -16.74 -29.19 -31.10
CA GLU A 120 -16.55 -28.86 -32.52
C GLU A 120 -15.14 -28.39 -32.91
N SER A 121 -14.24 -28.17 -31.96
CA SER A 121 -12.85 -27.75 -32.24
C SER A 121 -11.83 -28.73 -31.68
N LYS A 122 -10.88 -29.17 -32.53
CA LYS A 122 -9.76 -30.06 -32.16
C LYS A 122 -8.78 -29.45 -31.15
N ARG A 123 -8.99 -28.20 -30.73
CA ARG A 123 -8.28 -27.49 -29.66
C ARG A 123 -9.32 -26.70 -28.85
N PRO A 124 -9.35 -26.83 -27.50
CA PRO A 124 -10.22 -26.03 -26.68
C PRO A 124 -9.80 -24.56 -26.77
N GLU A 125 -10.65 -23.71 -27.33
CA GLU A 125 -10.47 -22.26 -27.30
C GLU A 125 -11.04 -21.71 -25.97
N ILE A 126 -10.28 -20.86 -25.30
CA ILE A 126 -10.69 -20.27 -24.00
C ILE A 126 -11.99 -19.47 -24.17
N GLU A 127 -12.14 -18.77 -25.31
CA GLU A 127 -13.34 -17.97 -25.62
C GLU A 127 -14.61 -18.82 -25.79
N SER A 128 -14.51 -20.09 -26.17
CA SER A 128 -15.65 -21.01 -26.34
C SER A 128 -15.92 -21.90 -25.13
N THR A 129 -15.08 -21.83 -24.08
CA THR A 129 -15.20 -22.72 -22.91
C THR A 129 -16.16 -22.11 -21.89
N GLN A 130 -17.17 -22.90 -21.49
CA GLN A 130 -18.14 -22.51 -20.47
C GLN A 130 -17.93 -23.31 -19.18
N VAL A 131 -18.41 -22.77 -18.06
CA VAL A 131 -18.32 -23.40 -16.76
C VAL A 131 -19.68 -23.36 -16.09
N LYS A 132 -20.13 -24.52 -15.60
CA LYS A 132 -21.28 -24.61 -14.71
C LYS A 132 -20.82 -24.34 -13.29
N VAL A 133 -21.42 -23.34 -12.67
CA VAL A 133 -21.04 -22.85 -11.34
C VAL A 133 -22.23 -22.77 -10.41
N ARG A 134 -21.98 -22.85 -9.10
CA ARG A 134 -22.95 -22.61 -8.04
C ARG A 134 -22.64 -21.32 -7.32
N ARG A 135 -23.65 -20.48 -7.08
CA ARG A 135 -23.48 -19.18 -6.42
C ARG A 135 -23.35 -19.34 -4.90
N PHE A 136 -22.40 -18.60 -4.34
CA PHE A 136 -22.40 -18.23 -2.93
C PHE A 136 -22.96 -16.82 -2.77
N PHE A 137 -23.83 -16.63 -1.78
CA PHE A 137 -24.35 -15.33 -1.39
C PHE A 137 -23.48 -14.73 -0.29
N ARG A 138 -23.38 -13.41 -0.25
CA ARG A 138 -22.72 -12.68 0.82
C ARG A 138 -23.75 -12.09 1.79
N PRO A 139 -23.35 -11.74 3.03
CA PRO A 139 -24.22 -11.00 3.95
C PRO A 139 -24.91 -9.79 3.30
N GLU A 140 -24.17 -9.02 2.50
CA GLU A 140 -24.70 -7.85 1.77
C GLU A 140 -25.68 -8.18 0.63
N ASP A 141 -25.68 -9.41 0.10
CA ASP A 141 -26.70 -9.84 -0.85
C ASP A 141 -28.06 -10.11 -0.16
N ILE A 142 -28.05 -10.31 1.15
CA ILE A 142 -29.24 -10.64 1.96
C ILE A 142 -29.86 -9.36 2.50
N SER A 143 -29.10 -8.57 3.27
CA SER A 143 -29.54 -7.26 3.79
C SER A 143 -28.38 -6.42 4.33
N VAL A 144 -28.62 -5.11 4.50
CA VAL A 144 -27.63 -4.18 5.07
C VAL A 144 -27.33 -4.53 6.52
N GLU A 145 -28.35 -4.88 7.30
CA GLU A 145 -28.21 -5.29 8.71
C GLU A 145 -27.39 -6.56 8.83
N LYS A 146 -27.56 -7.50 7.89
CA LYS A 146 -26.78 -8.73 7.87
C LYS A 146 -25.32 -8.46 7.52
N ALA A 147 -25.05 -7.51 6.61
CA ALA A 147 -23.70 -7.09 6.23
C ALA A 147 -22.89 -6.48 7.38
N TYR A 148 -23.54 -5.83 8.35
CA TYR A 148 -22.89 -5.22 9.51
C TYR A 148 -22.85 -6.14 10.75
N SER A 149 -23.66 -7.19 10.80
CA SER A 149 -23.67 -8.16 11.91
C SER A 149 -22.87 -9.44 11.63
N SER A 150 -22.29 -9.57 10.43
CA SER A 150 -21.56 -10.76 9.98
C SER A 150 -20.08 -10.44 9.72
N ASP A 151 -19.21 -11.46 9.78
CA ASP A 151 -17.80 -11.33 9.35
C ASP A 151 -17.76 -11.10 7.84
N ILE A 152 -16.90 -10.20 7.37
CA ILE A 152 -16.76 -9.84 5.95
C ILE A 152 -16.30 -11.02 5.07
N ARG A 153 -15.77 -12.10 5.65
CA ARG A 153 -15.39 -13.36 4.98
C ARG A 153 -16.50 -14.41 4.97
N GLU A 154 -17.63 -14.15 5.63
CA GLU A 154 -18.75 -15.09 5.64
C GLU A 154 -19.41 -15.13 4.26
N VAL A 155 -19.72 -16.32 3.79
CA VAL A 155 -20.53 -16.57 2.61
C VAL A 155 -21.57 -17.66 2.91
N TYR A 156 -22.67 -17.62 2.17
CA TYR A 156 -23.81 -18.52 2.30
C TYR A 156 -23.88 -19.41 1.08
N TYR A 157 -23.91 -20.71 1.30
CA TYR A 157 -24.12 -21.68 0.25
C TYR A 157 -25.54 -21.54 -0.31
N SER A 158 -25.72 -21.74 -1.61
CA SER A 158 -27.05 -21.82 -2.24
C SER A 158 -27.12 -22.99 -3.22
N GLU A 159 -28.34 -23.40 -3.59
CA GLU A 159 -28.54 -24.37 -4.69
C GLU A 159 -28.68 -23.69 -6.07
N GLU A 160 -28.48 -22.38 -6.14
CA GLU A 160 -28.55 -21.63 -7.39
C GLU A 160 -27.32 -21.92 -8.26
N THR A 161 -27.56 -22.31 -9.51
CA THR A 161 -26.49 -22.63 -10.47
C THR A 161 -26.64 -21.82 -11.76
N HIS A 162 -25.50 -21.48 -12.36
CA HIS A 162 -25.41 -20.72 -13.60
C HIS A 162 -24.40 -21.36 -14.55
N ILE A 163 -24.48 -21.00 -15.83
CA ILE A 163 -23.46 -21.32 -16.83
C ILE A 163 -22.88 -19.99 -17.29
N MET A 164 -21.55 -19.86 -17.27
CA MET A 164 -20.86 -18.65 -17.71
C MET A 164 -19.56 -18.95 -18.45
N PRO A 165 -19.06 -18.04 -19.28
CA PRO A 165 -17.75 -18.17 -19.92
C PRO A 165 -16.61 -18.22 -18.89
N VAL A 166 -15.56 -19.00 -19.18
CA VAL A 166 -14.34 -19.03 -18.34
C VAL A 166 -13.72 -17.64 -18.18
N ASN A 167 -13.83 -16.79 -19.20
CA ASN A 167 -13.29 -15.43 -19.21
C ASN A 167 -13.86 -14.50 -18.12
N ASN A 168 -14.97 -14.87 -17.48
CA ASN A 168 -15.55 -14.09 -16.39
C ASN A 168 -14.92 -14.42 -15.02
N ILE A 169 -14.01 -15.41 -14.94
CA ILE A 169 -13.39 -15.85 -13.68
C ILE A 169 -12.19 -14.97 -13.33
N GLU A 170 -12.40 -13.96 -12.51
CA GLU A 170 -11.35 -13.01 -12.12
C GLU A 170 -10.24 -13.63 -11.23
N ILE A 171 -10.62 -14.36 -10.18
CA ILE A 171 -9.67 -14.80 -9.16
C ILE A 171 -10.11 -16.12 -8.50
N LYS A 172 -9.12 -16.97 -8.19
CA LYS A 172 -9.33 -18.17 -7.38
C LYS A 172 -9.37 -17.80 -5.90
N CYS A 173 -10.38 -18.31 -5.20
CA CYS A 173 -10.51 -18.21 -3.75
C CYS A 173 -10.82 -19.59 -3.14
N GLU A 174 -10.72 -19.68 -1.83
CA GLU A 174 -11.08 -20.88 -1.06
C GLU A 174 -12.24 -20.58 -0.11
N VAL A 175 -13.16 -21.54 0.01
CA VAL A 175 -14.25 -21.49 0.98
C VAL A 175 -14.07 -22.66 1.94
N ARG A 176 -13.91 -22.37 3.23
CA ARG A 176 -13.63 -23.34 4.29
C ARG A 176 -14.73 -23.37 5.34
N LYS A 177 -14.62 -24.29 6.30
CA LYS A 177 -15.35 -24.16 7.57
C LYS A 177 -14.67 -23.11 8.44
N LYS A 178 -15.44 -22.45 9.32
CA LYS A 178 -14.89 -21.43 10.24
C LYS A 178 -13.81 -22.00 11.16
N SER A 179 -13.97 -23.24 11.63
CA SER A 179 -12.98 -23.98 12.43
C SER A 179 -11.65 -24.22 11.71
N ASP A 180 -11.67 -24.21 10.37
CA ASP A 180 -10.51 -24.52 9.52
C ASP A 180 -9.85 -23.23 8.99
N LEU A 181 -10.31 -22.07 9.45
CA LEU A 181 -9.65 -20.80 9.16
C LEU A 181 -8.33 -20.73 9.92
N PRO A 182 -7.25 -20.26 9.28
CA PRO A 182 -6.03 -19.97 10.00
C PRO A 182 -6.31 -18.93 11.08
N VAL A 183 -5.71 -19.11 12.27
CA VAL A 183 -5.75 -18.08 13.32
C VAL A 183 -5.14 -16.82 12.74
N CYS A 184 -5.97 -15.80 12.53
CA CYS A 184 -5.59 -14.59 11.84
C CYS A 184 -5.54 -13.44 12.84
N ASN A 185 -4.35 -13.12 13.33
CA ASN A 185 -4.08 -11.93 14.13
C ASN A 185 -3.69 -10.73 13.24
N ALA A 186 -3.89 -10.82 11.92
CA ALA A 186 -3.53 -9.76 10.98
C ALA A 186 -4.51 -8.57 11.04
N PRO A 187 -4.04 -7.34 10.84
CA PRO A 187 -4.88 -6.14 10.89
C PRO A 187 -5.87 -6.08 9.72
N VAL A 188 -5.57 -6.76 8.60
CA VAL A 188 -6.41 -6.81 7.40
C VAL A 188 -6.30 -8.17 6.71
N ILE A 189 -7.39 -8.54 6.04
CA ILE A 189 -7.52 -9.79 5.30
C ILE A 189 -6.90 -9.64 3.91
N PHE A 190 -5.75 -10.29 3.73
CA PHE A 190 -5.03 -10.37 2.44
C PHE A 190 -5.01 -11.79 1.86
N GLN A 191 -5.89 -12.65 2.36
CA GLN A 191 -6.08 -14.02 1.87
C GLN A 191 -7.41 -14.10 1.12
N HIS A 192 -7.42 -14.77 -0.01
CA HIS A 192 -8.66 -15.09 -0.74
C HIS A 192 -9.36 -16.30 -0.09
N ILE A 193 -9.57 -16.25 1.23
CA ILE A 193 -10.18 -17.32 2.03
C ILE A 193 -11.45 -16.78 2.67
N PHE A 194 -12.55 -17.46 2.37
CA PHE A 194 -13.89 -17.23 2.90
C PHE A 194 -14.31 -18.43 3.74
N PHE A 195 -15.39 -18.29 4.52
CA PHE A 195 -15.97 -19.41 5.24
C PHE A 195 -17.48 -19.49 5.06
N CYS A 196 -18.00 -20.70 5.15
CA CYS A 196 -19.42 -20.99 4.99
C CYS A 196 -19.89 -22.00 6.04
N GLU A 197 -20.84 -21.59 6.88
CA GLU A 197 -21.50 -22.44 7.88
C GLU A 197 -23.01 -22.57 7.64
N HIS A 198 -23.54 -21.75 6.73
CA HIS A 198 -24.97 -21.58 6.51
C HIS A 198 -25.34 -21.73 5.03
N LEU A 199 -26.59 -22.13 4.80
CA LEU A 199 -27.25 -22.18 3.51
C LEU A 199 -28.30 -21.07 3.44
N TYR A 200 -28.33 -20.33 2.33
CA TYR A 200 -29.33 -19.32 2.04
C TYR A 200 -30.25 -19.78 0.90
N ASP A 201 -31.56 -19.71 1.13
CA ASP A 201 -32.60 -19.95 0.15
C ASP A 201 -33.18 -18.60 -0.32
N PRO A 202 -32.78 -18.09 -1.50
CA PRO A 202 -33.22 -16.78 -1.98
C PRO A 202 -34.72 -16.73 -2.26
N SER A 203 -35.36 -17.87 -2.58
CA SER A 203 -36.80 -17.93 -2.85
C SER A 203 -37.66 -17.71 -1.60
N LYS A 204 -37.13 -18.09 -0.43
CA LYS A 204 -37.81 -17.99 0.87
C LYS A 204 -37.23 -16.90 1.76
N GLY A 205 -36.11 -16.29 1.36
CA GLY A 205 -35.36 -15.35 2.20
C GLY A 205 -34.85 -15.98 3.51
N SER A 206 -34.70 -17.30 3.58
CA SER A 206 -34.38 -18.02 4.83
C SER A 206 -32.95 -18.50 4.88
N ILE A 207 -32.31 -18.36 6.04
CA ILE A 207 -30.98 -18.89 6.34
C ILE A 207 -31.11 -20.14 7.21
N LYS A 208 -30.40 -21.22 6.86
CA LYS A 208 -30.40 -22.51 7.58
C LYS A 208 -28.97 -22.98 7.83
N GLN A 209 -28.79 -23.89 8.78
CA GLN A 209 -27.50 -24.54 8.98
C GLN A 209 -27.10 -25.32 7.73
N LEU A 210 -25.82 -25.27 7.34
CA LEU A 210 -25.32 -26.03 6.21
C LEU A 210 -25.47 -27.54 6.47
N PRO A 211 -26.18 -28.28 5.59
CA PRO A 211 -26.35 -29.73 5.76
C PRO A 211 -25.02 -30.49 5.81
N ALA A 212 -24.92 -31.48 6.71
CA ALA A 212 -23.67 -32.22 6.96
C ALA A 212 -23.13 -33.00 5.74
N HIS A 213 -23.99 -33.32 4.77
CA HIS A 213 -23.59 -34.00 3.53
C HIS A 213 -22.84 -33.09 2.54
N ILE A 214 -22.94 -31.77 2.71
CA ILE A 214 -22.25 -30.79 1.86
C ILE A 214 -20.82 -30.64 2.40
N LYS A 215 -19.87 -31.26 1.69
CA LYS A 215 -18.45 -31.16 2.00
C LYS A 215 -17.79 -30.07 1.14
N LEU A 216 -17.39 -28.97 1.79
CA LEU A 216 -16.52 -27.96 1.19
C LEU A 216 -15.14 -28.60 0.93
N ARG A 217 -14.79 -28.83 -0.34
CA ARG A 217 -13.49 -29.36 -0.74
C ARG A 217 -12.53 -28.20 -0.98
N TYR A 218 -11.44 -28.14 -0.23
CA TYR A 218 -10.34 -27.19 -0.41
C TYR A 218 -9.00 -27.92 -0.38
N SER A 219 -7.98 -27.31 -0.98
CA SER A 219 -6.65 -27.94 -1.08
C SER A 219 -5.94 -27.80 0.26
N THR A 220 -5.67 -28.89 0.97
CA THR A 220 -4.71 -28.90 2.08
C THR A 220 -3.30 -28.94 1.50
N ALA A 221 -2.80 -27.80 1.02
CA ALA A 221 -1.41 -27.67 0.58
C ALA A 221 -0.65 -26.78 1.57
N GLY A 222 0.19 -27.39 2.39
CA GLY A 222 1.21 -26.73 3.22
C GLY A 222 1.12 -27.01 4.72
N GLY A 223 1.57 -28.20 5.13
CA GLY A 223 2.16 -28.43 6.46
C GLY A 223 1.22 -28.62 7.66
N ASP A 224 0.41 -29.69 7.69
CA ASP A 224 -0.03 -30.27 8.99
C ASP A 224 -0.72 -31.65 8.86
N ALA A 225 -0.23 -32.50 7.96
CA ALA A 225 -0.80 -33.83 7.75
C ALA A 225 -0.17 -34.92 8.66
N ASP A 226 0.99 -34.65 9.27
CA ASP A 226 1.70 -35.62 10.12
C ASP A 226 1.22 -35.63 11.59
N SER A 227 0.45 -34.63 12.03
CA SER A 227 -0.03 -34.52 13.40
C SER A 227 -1.28 -35.37 13.72
N ARG A 228 -1.92 -36.00 12.71
CA ARG A 228 -3.19 -36.74 12.90
C ARG A 228 -3.09 -38.26 13.03
N LYS A 229 -1.89 -38.84 13.15
CA LYS A 229 -1.72 -40.30 13.32
C LYS A 229 -1.27 -40.78 14.71
N ARG A 230 -1.18 -39.90 15.71
CA ARG A 230 -0.89 -40.31 17.10
C ARG A 230 -1.97 -39.82 18.06
N LYS A 231 -3.15 -40.44 18.00
CA LYS A 231 -4.12 -40.39 19.10
C LYS A 231 -4.16 -41.75 19.79
N GLY A 232 -3.20 -41.95 20.69
CA GLY A 232 -3.12 -43.10 21.58
C GLY A 232 -2.37 -42.72 22.85
N LYS A 233 -3.14 -42.41 23.91
CA LYS A 233 -2.77 -42.18 25.32
C LYS A 233 -1.89 -40.95 25.65
N CYS A 234 -2.50 -40.01 26.37
CA CYS A 234 -1.83 -38.91 27.08
C CYS A 234 -0.81 -39.41 28.10
N LYS A 235 0.33 -38.73 28.18
CA LYS A 235 0.99 -38.34 29.42
C LYS A 235 1.35 -36.86 29.32
N GLU A 236 0.98 -36.09 30.33
CA GLU A 236 1.23 -34.66 30.44
C GLU A 236 2.72 -34.35 30.62
N GLY A 237 3.19 -33.29 29.95
CA GLY A 237 4.48 -32.65 30.21
C GLY A 237 5.49 -32.79 29.08
N GLU A 238 5.27 -32.10 27.95
CA GLU A 238 6.29 -31.69 26.95
C GLU A 238 5.55 -31.01 25.78
N ASN A 239 5.28 -29.70 25.86
CA ASN A 239 4.66 -28.95 24.75
C ASN A 239 5.06 -27.47 24.72
N VAL A 240 6.23 -27.13 25.26
CA VAL A 240 6.79 -25.76 25.24
C VAL A 240 7.88 -25.61 24.15
N SER A 241 8.62 -26.68 23.85
CA SER A 241 9.79 -26.64 22.96
C SER A 241 9.48 -26.54 21.46
N GLU A 242 8.36 -27.07 20.97
CA GLU A 242 8.03 -27.05 19.53
C GLU A 242 7.47 -25.70 19.05
N VAL A 243 6.80 -24.94 19.93
CA VAL A 243 6.26 -23.61 19.62
C VAL A 243 7.36 -22.54 19.61
N GLU A 244 8.39 -22.72 20.44
CA GLU A 244 9.57 -21.83 20.49
C GLU A 244 10.46 -22.00 19.25
N ASN A 245 10.66 -23.24 18.77
CA ASN A 245 11.47 -23.49 17.58
C ASN A 245 10.84 -22.95 16.28
N GLN A 246 9.50 -22.96 16.13
CA GLN A 246 8.84 -22.37 14.96
C GLN A 246 8.82 -20.83 14.98
N ARG A 247 8.83 -20.20 16.16
CA ARG A 247 8.95 -18.74 16.29
C ARG A 247 10.37 -18.28 15.95
N ALA A 248 11.39 -18.98 16.45
CA ALA A 248 12.80 -18.69 16.18
C ALA A 248 13.16 -18.72 14.69
N ASP A 249 12.67 -19.73 13.96
CA ASP A 249 12.92 -19.89 12.50
C ASP A 249 12.24 -18.78 11.66
N SER A 250 11.17 -18.17 12.19
CA SER A 250 10.43 -17.06 11.56
C SER A 250 11.03 -15.68 11.84
N GLU A 251 11.76 -15.52 12.95
CA GLU A 251 12.47 -14.29 13.31
C GLU A 251 13.75 -14.12 12.48
N GLN A 252 14.38 -15.22 12.06
CA GLN A 252 15.66 -15.25 11.35
C GLN A 252 15.61 -14.74 9.89
N LYS A 253 14.44 -14.40 9.33
CA LYS A 253 14.28 -13.92 7.94
C LYS A 253 13.75 -12.48 7.80
N ARG A 254 13.61 -11.72 8.88
CA ARG A 254 13.10 -10.34 8.82
C ARG A 254 14.23 -9.35 8.53
N LEU A 255 13.99 -8.38 7.65
CA LEU A 255 14.96 -7.33 7.34
C LEU A 255 15.16 -6.42 8.56
N ALA A 256 16.41 -6.18 8.96
CA ALA A 256 16.74 -5.18 9.95
C ALA A 256 16.53 -3.77 9.37
N THR A 257 15.62 -3.00 9.97
CA THR A 257 15.11 -1.77 9.36
C THR A 257 15.49 -0.51 10.12
N LEU A 258 15.84 0.52 9.35
CA LEU A 258 15.94 1.92 9.78
C LEU A 258 14.76 2.70 9.20
N ASP A 259 13.88 3.21 10.05
CA ASP A 259 12.76 4.09 9.67
C ASP A 259 13.15 5.56 9.90
N ILE A 260 13.16 6.36 8.84
CA ILE A 260 13.54 7.78 8.88
C ILE A 260 12.29 8.62 8.65
N PHE A 261 12.11 9.66 9.48
CA PHE A 261 10.85 10.42 9.55
C PHE A 261 9.70 9.52 10.01
N ALA A 262 9.98 8.72 11.04
CA ALA A 262 9.13 7.61 11.46
C ALA A 262 7.73 8.03 11.92
N GLY A 263 7.56 9.29 12.33
CA GLY A 263 6.34 9.79 12.93
C GLY A 263 5.97 8.97 14.16
N CYS A 264 4.68 8.66 14.33
CA CYS A 264 4.25 7.76 15.38
C CYS A 264 4.45 6.27 15.04
N GLY A 265 4.95 5.91 13.86
CA GLY A 265 5.30 4.53 13.50
C GLY A 265 4.30 3.76 12.62
N GLY A 266 3.30 4.41 12.01
CA GLY A 266 2.28 3.68 11.21
C GLY A 266 2.83 2.85 10.03
N LEU A 267 3.90 3.32 9.36
CA LEU A 267 4.57 2.57 8.30
C LEU A 267 5.33 1.35 8.87
N SER A 268 6.15 1.60 9.89
CA SER A 268 6.88 0.55 10.63
C SER A 268 5.95 -0.52 11.22
N ASP A 269 4.84 -0.12 11.84
CA ASP A 269 3.87 -1.02 12.47
C ASP A 269 3.27 -2.02 11.46
N GLY A 270 2.79 -1.53 10.31
CA GLY A 270 2.28 -2.41 9.26
C GLY A 270 3.34 -3.35 8.68
N LEU A 271 4.55 -2.83 8.42
CA LEU A 271 5.66 -3.64 7.91
C LEU A 271 6.10 -4.71 8.94
N HIS A 272 6.14 -4.37 10.23
CA HIS A 272 6.43 -5.30 11.33
C HIS A 272 5.38 -6.40 11.41
N GLN A 273 4.09 -6.04 11.43
CA GLN A 273 2.99 -6.99 11.51
C GLN A 273 2.97 -7.96 10.32
N SER A 274 3.42 -7.53 9.14
CA SER A 274 3.55 -8.41 7.97
C SER A 274 4.66 -9.46 8.11
N GLY A 275 5.58 -9.27 9.06
CA GLY A 275 6.79 -10.07 9.22
C GLY A 275 7.81 -9.86 8.10
N ALA A 276 7.72 -8.78 7.32
CA ALA A 276 8.71 -8.42 6.31
C ALA A 276 9.98 -7.83 6.93
N SER A 277 9.82 -7.09 8.03
CA SER A 277 10.92 -6.39 8.68
C SER A 277 10.74 -6.25 10.18
N ILE A 278 11.84 -5.94 10.88
CA ILE A 278 11.85 -5.47 12.26
C ILE A 278 12.53 -4.11 12.26
N THR A 279 11.81 -3.07 12.69
CA THR A 279 12.43 -1.76 12.90
C THR A 279 13.36 -1.86 14.10
N LYS A 280 14.66 -1.69 13.85
CA LYS A 280 15.72 -1.70 14.87
C LYS A 280 16.07 -0.27 15.27
N TRP A 281 16.00 0.65 14.32
CA TRP A 281 16.30 2.06 14.50
C TRP A 281 15.19 2.92 13.90
N ALA A 282 14.83 3.99 14.60
CA ALA A 282 13.91 5.01 14.10
C ALA A 282 14.49 6.40 14.34
N ILE A 283 14.32 7.31 13.38
CA ILE A 283 14.70 8.71 13.50
C ILE A 283 13.44 9.57 13.33
N GLU A 284 13.14 10.38 14.34
CA GLU A 284 12.02 11.32 14.34
C GLU A 284 12.47 12.65 14.96
N TYR A 285 12.00 13.77 14.44
CA TYR A 285 12.36 15.08 14.98
C TYR A 285 11.39 15.57 16.06
N GLU A 286 10.10 15.29 15.92
CA GLU A 286 9.06 15.73 16.85
C GLU A 286 8.95 14.77 18.03
N GLU A 287 9.33 15.23 19.22
CA GLU A 287 9.32 14.46 20.47
C GLU A 287 8.00 13.70 20.73
N PRO A 288 6.80 14.31 20.66
CA PRO A 288 5.56 13.55 20.88
C PRO A 288 5.35 12.39 19.90
N ALA A 289 5.86 12.49 18.67
CA ALA A 289 5.76 11.42 17.70
C ALA A 289 6.79 10.31 17.98
N GLY A 290 8.03 10.68 18.30
CA GLY A 290 9.08 9.74 18.71
C GLY A 290 8.71 8.98 20.00
N ASP A 291 8.09 9.65 20.97
CA ASP A 291 7.59 8.99 22.18
C ASP A 291 6.45 8.01 21.89
N ALA A 292 5.54 8.37 20.98
CA ALA A 292 4.51 7.45 20.52
C ALA A 292 5.14 6.23 19.85
N PHE A 293 6.19 6.41 19.04
CA PHE A 293 6.91 5.29 18.43
C PHE A 293 7.49 4.35 19.51
N LYS A 294 8.18 4.90 20.52
CA LYS A 294 8.78 4.13 21.63
C LYS A 294 7.74 3.30 22.41
N LEU A 295 6.55 3.86 22.64
CA LEU A 295 5.48 3.17 23.36
C LEU A 295 4.97 1.91 22.64
N ASN A 296 5.04 1.87 21.31
CA ASN A 296 4.53 0.78 20.50
C ASN A 296 5.63 -0.15 19.96
N HIS A 297 6.89 0.29 19.98
CA HIS A 297 8.06 -0.44 19.49
C HIS A 297 9.20 -0.40 20.53
N PRO A 298 9.01 -0.99 21.72
CA PRO A 298 9.97 -0.89 22.83
C PRO A 298 11.34 -1.53 22.52
N GLU A 299 11.41 -2.41 21.53
CA GLU A 299 12.62 -3.05 21.03
C GLU A 299 13.44 -2.16 20.07
N SER A 300 12.86 -1.06 19.58
CA SER A 300 13.53 -0.13 18.67
C SER A 300 14.34 0.93 19.40
N LEU A 301 15.52 1.25 18.86
CA LEU A 301 16.29 2.43 19.26
C LEU A 301 15.74 3.66 18.52
N VAL A 302 15.15 4.60 19.26
CA VAL A 302 14.49 5.78 18.69
C VAL A 302 15.30 7.05 18.99
N PHE A 303 15.82 7.67 17.93
CA PHE A 303 16.56 8.93 17.97
C PHE A 303 15.61 10.09 17.71
N ILE A 304 15.29 10.85 18.75
CA ILE A 304 14.42 12.04 18.66
C ILE A 304 15.26 13.28 18.30
N ILE A 305 15.87 13.27 17.12
CA ILE A 305 16.87 14.24 16.67
C ILE A 305 16.74 14.43 15.14
N ASN A 306 17.20 15.58 14.63
CA ASN A 306 17.30 15.83 13.20
C ASN A 306 18.15 14.75 12.49
N CYS A 307 17.60 14.14 11.43
CA CYS A 307 18.25 13.07 10.69
C CYS A 307 19.62 13.46 10.09
N ASN A 308 19.86 14.72 9.76
CA ASN A 308 21.16 15.17 9.25
C ASN A 308 22.25 15.08 10.32
N VAL A 309 21.90 15.34 11.58
CA VAL A 309 22.80 15.19 12.73
C VAL A 309 23.15 13.71 12.93
N ILE A 310 22.15 12.83 12.83
CA ILE A 310 22.36 11.39 12.96
C ILE A 310 23.24 10.85 11.83
N LEU A 311 22.98 11.21 10.57
CA LEU A 311 23.82 10.77 9.45
C LEU A 311 25.26 11.26 9.62
N ARG A 312 25.44 12.52 10.01
CA ARG A 312 26.75 13.10 10.27
C ARG A 312 27.50 12.33 11.36
N ALA A 313 26.84 12.05 12.49
CA ALA A 313 27.44 11.30 13.60
C ALA A 313 27.78 9.85 13.21
N VAL A 314 26.96 9.20 12.36
CA VAL A 314 27.27 7.87 11.82
C VAL A 314 28.54 7.92 10.95
N MET A 315 28.65 8.90 10.04
CA MET A 315 29.81 9.04 9.17
C MET A 315 31.08 9.36 9.96
N GLU A 316 30.98 10.21 10.99
CA GLU A 316 32.09 10.48 11.92
C GLU A 316 32.53 9.20 12.66
N LYS A 317 31.57 8.40 13.15
CA LYS A 317 31.85 7.11 13.82
C LYS A 317 32.52 6.10 12.90
N CYS A 318 32.25 6.14 11.59
CA CYS A 318 32.87 5.26 10.60
C CYS A 318 34.22 5.77 10.09
N GLY A 319 34.58 7.03 10.37
CA GLY A 319 35.79 7.67 9.85
C GLY A 319 35.62 8.30 8.46
N ASP A 320 34.38 8.45 7.98
CA ASP A 320 34.03 8.94 6.63
C ASP A 320 33.63 10.43 6.64
N THR A 321 34.19 11.20 7.57
CA THR A 321 33.85 12.60 7.81
C THR A 321 34.11 13.50 6.61
N ASP A 322 35.15 13.20 5.84
CA ASP A 322 35.60 13.98 4.68
C ASP A 322 34.61 13.90 3.50
N ASP A 323 33.87 12.80 3.39
CA ASP A 323 32.83 12.60 2.38
C ASP A 323 31.46 13.17 2.82
N CYS A 324 31.35 13.64 4.06
CA CYS A 324 30.10 14.13 4.64
C CYS A 324 29.98 15.66 4.52
N ILE A 325 29.28 16.13 3.48
CA ILE A 325 28.90 17.54 3.34
C ILE A 325 27.69 17.84 4.23
N ALA A 326 27.95 18.37 5.43
CA ALA A 326 26.93 18.77 6.41
C ALA A 326 26.96 20.28 6.69
N THR A 327 25.85 20.81 7.22
CA THR A 327 25.84 22.18 7.77
C THR A 327 26.68 22.24 9.04
N SER A 328 27.22 23.43 9.36
CA SER A 328 27.97 23.65 10.61
C SER A 328 27.14 23.27 11.84
N GLU A 329 25.86 23.65 11.85
CA GLU A 329 24.90 23.29 12.91
C GLU A 329 24.79 21.77 13.09
N ALA A 330 24.68 21.00 11.99
CA ALA A 330 24.56 19.56 12.09
C ALA A 330 25.85 18.89 12.60
N ALA A 331 27.02 19.43 12.21
CA ALA A 331 28.31 18.95 12.68
C ALA A 331 28.53 19.25 14.18
N GLU A 332 28.21 20.45 14.63
CA GLU A 332 28.30 20.83 16.06
C GLU A 332 27.38 19.97 16.92
N LEU A 333 26.13 19.78 16.50
CA LEU A 333 25.18 18.94 17.20
C LEU A 333 25.61 17.46 17.22
N ALA A 334 26.17 16.95 16.11
CA ALA A 334 26.66 15.57 16.02
C ALA A 334 27.81 15.31 17.00
N ALA A 335 28.76 16.25 17.09
CA ALA A 335 29.86 16.18 18.05
C ALA A 335 29.38 16.17 19.50
N SER A 336 28.31 16.94 19.79
CA SER A 336 27.71 17.09 21.11
C SER A 336 26.79 15.95 21.56
N LEU A 337 26.53 14.95 20.71
CA LEU A 337 25.68 13.81 21.08
C LEU A 337 26.27 13.01 22.24
N ASP A 338 25.40 12.50 23.11
CA ASP A 338 25.78 11.61 24.21
C ASP A 338 26.50 10.35 23.69
N GLU A 339 27.54 9.91 24.38
CA GLU A 339 28.31 8.71 24.00
C GLU A 339 27.45 7.44 23.93
N LYS A 340 26.41 7.35 24.76
CA LYS A 340 25.43 6.26 24.67
C LYS A 340 24.71 6.28 23.32
N VAL A 341 24.24 7.44 22.89
CA VAL A 341 23.55 7.61 21.59
C VAL A 341 24.51 7.25 20.45
N LYS A 342 25.76 7.75 20.50
CA LYS A 342 26.78 7.42 19.50
C LYS A 342 27.05 5.92 19.40
N ASN A 343 27.13 5.22 20.54
CA ASN A 343 27.33 3.77 20.57
C ASN A 343 26.15 3.01 19.93
N ASP A 344 24.93 3.48 20.15
CA ASP A 344 23.68 2.88 19.65
C ASP A 344 23.41 3.16 18.15
N LEU A 345 24.16 4.07 17.52
CA LEU A 345 24.00 4.42 16.10
C LEU A 345 24.20 3.22 15.16
N PRO A 346 23.32 3.04 14.14
CA PRO A 346 23.46 1.98 13.15
C PRO A 346 24.67 2.20 12.25
N LEU A 347 25.29 1.11 11.82
CA LEU A 347 26.43 1.12 10.89
C LEU A 347 26.06 0.52 9.52
N PRO A 348 26.73 0.92 8.42
CA PRO A 348 26.62 0.23 7.14
C PRO A 348 26.84 -1.28 7.30
N GLY A 349 26.03 -2.07 6.60
CA GLY A 349 26.00 -3.53 6.73
C GLY A 349 25.10 -4.09 7.85
N GLN A 350 24.67 -3.26 8.81
CA GLN A 350 23.66 -3.66 9.82
C GLN A 350 22.22 -3.37 9.38
N VAL A 351 22.04 -2.47 8.40
CA VAL A 351 20.73 -2.01 7.92
C VAL A 351 20.41 -2.70 6.59
N ASP A 352 19.47 -3.63 6.61
CA ASP A 352 18.99 -4.33 5.41
C ASP A 352 17.94 -3.53 4.65
N PHE A 353 17.15 -2.71 5.35
CA PHE A 353 16.03 -1.98 4.79
C PHE A 353 15.94 -0.58 5.36
N ILE A 354 15.84 0.43 4.49
CA ILE A 354 15.48 1.79 4.90
C ILE A 354 14.07 2.10 4.40
N ASN A 355 13.20 2.60 5.28
CA ASN A 355 11.93 3.17 4.88
C ASN A 355 11.73 4.56 5.48
N GLY A 356 10.82 5.34 4.90
CA GLY A 356 10.56 6.68 5.42
C GLY A 356 9.66 7.53 4.54
N GLY A 357 9.07 8.54 5.17
CA GLY A 357 8.19 9.52 4.52
C GLY A 357 8.77 10.92 4.65
N PRO A 358 9.78 11.32 3.84
CA PRO A 358 10.40 12.63 3.97
C PRO A 358 9.36 13.74 3.82
N PRO A 359 9.44 14.78 4.67
CA PRO A 359 8.39 15.77 4.80
C PRO A 359 8.10 16.47 3.47
N CYS A 360 6.81 16.64 3.20
CA CYS A 360 6.30 17.02 1.90
C CYS A 360 5.50 18.32 1.93
N GLN A 361 5.80 19.20 2.90
CA GLN A 361 4.98 20.36 3.20
C GLN A 361 4.78 21.27 1.98
N GLY A 362 5.79 21.42 1.10
CA GLY A 362 5.64 22.13 -0.17
C GLY A 362 4.89 21.35 -1.26
N PHE A 363 4.89 20.01 -1.22
CA PHE A 363 4.21 19.15 -2.20
C PHE A 363 2.70 19.02 -1.95
N SER A 364 2.25 19.24 -0.72
CA SER A 364 0.86 19.06 -0.30
C SER A 364 -0.04 20.20 -0.80
N ARG A 365 -1.09 19.85 -1.57
CA ARG A 365 -2.20 20.79 -1.88
C ARG A 365 -3.01 21.16 -0.64
N MET A 366 -2.99 20.30 0.39
CA MET A 366 -3.72 20.54 1.63
C MET A 366 -3.02 21.59 2.51
N ASN A 367 -1.70 21.75 2.37
CA ASN A 367 -1.00 22.82 3.07
C ASN A 367 -1.38 24.20 2.49
N ARG A 368 -1.74 25.17 3.35
CA ARG A 368 -2.02 26.57 2.95
C ARG A 368 -0.73 27.37 2.75
N PHE A 369 0.36 26.94 3.38
CA PHE A 369 1.67 27.60 3.38
C PHE A 369 2.71 26.84 2.55
N ASN A 370 2.29 26.14 1.50
CA ASN A 370 3.16 25.29 0.68
C ASN A 370 4.26 26.05 -0.09
N GLN A 371 4.18 27.37 -0.17
CA GLN A 371 5.21 28.24 -0.77
C GLN A 371 6.14 28.91 0.25
N SER A 372 5.93 28.70 1.56
CA SER A 372 6.78 29.26 2.60
C SER A 372 8.23 28.73 2.47
N THR A 373 9.19 29.51 2.97
CA THR A 373 10.60 29.09 3.02
C THR A 373 10.75 27.76 3.75
N TRP A 374 10.06 27.62 4.89
CA TRP A 374 9.99 26.36 5.63
C TRP A 374 9.51 25.19 4.77
N SER A 375 8.42 25.36 4.01
CA SER A 375 7.92 24.29 3.13
C SER A 375 8.92 23.90 2.04
N LYS A 376 9.74 24.84 1.55
CA LYS A 376 10.79 24.57 0.55
C LYS A 376 11.95 23.77 1.16
N VAL A 377 12.43 24.16 2.35
CA VAL A 377 13.47 23.43 3.09
C VAL A 377 13.00 22.00 3.40
N GLN A 378 11.75 21.84 3.82
CA GLN A 378 11.18 20.50 4.07
C GLN A 378 11.19 19.63 2.81
N CYS A 379 10.96 20.22 1.62
CA CYS A 379 11.05 19.51 0.35
C CYS A 379 12.48 19.08 -0.03
N GLU A 380 13.51 19.67 0.57
CA GLU A 380 14.92 19.28 0.38
C GLU A 380 15.31 18.08 1.24
N MET A 381 14.52 17.72 2.27
CA MET A 381 14.78 16.54 3.12
C MET A 381 14.74 15.21 2.36
N ILE A 382 14.21 15.21 1.12
CA ILE A 382 14.35 14.07 0.23
C ILE A 382 15.81 13.79 -0.14
N LEU A 383 16.65 14.82 -0.24
CA LEU A 383 18.07 14.67 -0.52
C LEU A 383 18.77 14.02 0.67
N ALA A 384 18.47 14.48 1.88
CA ALA A 384 18.95 13.83 3.11
C ALA A 384 18.55 12.34 3.15
N PHE A 385 17.29 12.03 2.83
CA PHE A 385 16.81 10.65 2.79
C PHE A 385 17.54 9.78 1.74
N LEU A 386 17.87 10.35 0.58
CA LEU A 386 18.67 9.68 -0.45
C LEU A 386 20.13 9.51 -0.01
N SER A 387 20.71 10.45 0.75
CA SER A 387 22.06 10.30 1.31
C SER A 387 22.16 9.08 2.25
N PHE A 388 21.12 8.79 3.04
CA PHE A 388 21.08 7.54 3.81
C PHE A 388 21.09 6.30 2.91
N ALA A 389 20.36 6.29 1.79
CA ALA A 389 20.36 5.16 0.85
C ALA A 389 21.72 4.97 0.17
N ASP A 390 22.41 6.07 -0.13
CA ASP A 390 23.73 6.07 -0.76
C ASP A 390 24.82 5.57 0.19
N TYR A 391 24.76 6.01 1.45
CA TYR A 391 25.75 5.67 2.46
C TYR A 391 25.56 4.25 3.02
N PHE A 392 24.33 3.90 3.45
CA PHE A 392 24.08 2.58 4.06
C PHE A 392 23.96 1.44 3.05
N ARG A 393 23.65 1.74 1.78
CA ARG A 393 23.43 0.74 0.71
C ARG A 393 22.52 -0.44 1.13
N PRO A 394 21.31 -0.19 1.70
CA PRO A 394 20.43 -1.27 2.14
C PRO A 394 20.00 -2.16 0.96
N LYS A 395 19.61 -3.41 1.24
CA LYS A 395 19.03 -4.32 0.23
C LYS A 395 17.76 -3.74 -0.37
N TYR A 396 16.96 -3.07 0.46
CA TYR A 396 15.70 -2.46 0.08
C TYR A 396 15.59 -1.02 0.56
N PHE A 397 14.86 -0.21 -0.20
CA PHE A 397 14.55 1.17 0.14
C PHE A 397 13.09 1.46 -0.21
N LEU A 398 12.34 2.05 0.71
CA LEU A 398 10.94 2.44 0.50
C LEU A 398 10.73 3.90 0.85
N LEU A 399 10.38 4.70 -0.15
CA LEU A 399 9.96 6.07 0.03
C LEU A 399 8.44 6.18 -0.06
N GLU A 400 7.81 6.69 0.99
CA GLU A 400 6.41 7.12 0.98
C GLU A 400 6.29 8.64 0.79
N ASN A 401 5.27 9.07 0.06
CA ASN A 401 4.94 10.49 -0.01
C ASN A 401 3.47 10.76 -0.40
N VAL A 402 3.05 12.03 -0.34
CA VAL A 402 1.74 12.46 -0.84
C VAL A 402 1.59 12.21 -2.34
N ARG A 403 0.38 11.92 -2.80
CA ARG A 403 0.05 11.72 -4.23
C ARG A 403 0.68 12.76 -5.16
N ASN A 404 0.68 14.04 -4.78
CA ASN A 404 1.15 15.11 -5.65
C ASN A 404 2.66 15.12 -5.88
N PHE A 405 3.43 14.37 -5.08
CA PHE A 405 4.87 14.24 -5.22
C PHE A 405 5.30 13.93 -6.67
N VAL A 406 4.58 13.05 -7.37
CA VAL A 406 4.88 12.66 -8.76
C VAL A 406 4.72 13.80 -9.79
N SER A 407 3.99 14.86 -9.44
CA SER A 407 3.64 15.97 -10.35
C SER A 407 4.16 17.33 -9.88
N PHE A 408 4.63 17.42 -8.63
CA PHE A 408 5.15 18.65 -8.05
C PHE A 408 6.35 19.17 -8.84
N ASN A 409 6.45 20.50 -8.99
CA ASN A 409 7.50 21.17 -9.76
C ASN A 409 7.72 20.51 -11.14
N LYS A 410 6.63 20.27 -11.89
CA LYS A 410 6.64 19.57 -13.19
C LYS A 410 7.24 18.15 -13.14
N GLY A 411 7.19 17.51 -11.97
CA GLY A 411 7.76 16.19 -11.69
C GLY A 411 9.28 16.17 -11.54
N GLN A 412 9.94 17.32 -11.40
CA GLN A 412 11.40 17.39 -11.30
C GLN A 412 11.92 16.64 -10.06
N THR A 413 11.34 16.87 -8.88
CA THR A 413 11.77 16.20 -7.63
C THR A 413 11.60 14.68 -7.74
N PHE A 414 10.47 14.22 -8.27
CA PHE A 414 10.21 12.81 -8.54
C PHE A 414 11.25 12.21 -9.49
N ARG A 415 11.54 12.87 -10.62
CA ARG A 415 12.55 12.43 -11.59
C ARG A 415 13.96 12.42 -11.01
N LEU A 416 14.31 13.42 -10.21
CA LEU A 416 15.60 13.48 -9.50
C LEU A 416 15.75 12.31 -8.53
N THR A 417 14.69 11.98 -7.80
CA THR A 417 14.66 10.84 -6.87
C THR A 417 14.92 9.53 -7.60
N LEU A 418 14.19 9.30 -8.71
CA LEU A 418 14.40 8.11 -9.54
C LEU A 418 15.82 8.08 -10.13
N ALA A 419 16.30 9.21 -10.68
CA ALA A 419 17.63 9.30 -11.26
C ALA A 419 18.73 9.02 -10.23
N SER A 420 18.59 9.51 -8.99
CA SER A 420 19.55 9.30 -7.92
C SER A 420 19.63 7.81 -7.53
N LEU A 421 18.48 7.16 -7.31
CA LEU A 421 18.43 5.73 -7.01
C LEU A 421 18.99 4.86 -8.14
N LEU A 422 18.70 5.23 -9.40
CA LEU A 422 19.25 4.53 -10.56
C LEU A 422 20.76 4.71 -10.70
N GLU A 423 21.28 5.90 -10.40
CA GLU A 423 22.72 6.16 -10.44
C GLU A 423 23.45 5.40 -9.34
N MET A 424 22.82 5.27 -8.16
CA MET A 424 23.24 4.37 -7.08
C MET A 424 23.18 2.87 -7.47
N GLY A 425 22.60 2.51 -8.63
CA GLY A 425 22.52 1.12 -9.10
C GLY A 425 21.32 0.33 -8.59
N TYR A 426 20.35 0.98 -7.96
CA TYR A 426 19.12 0.32 -7.55
C TYR A 426 18.20 0.03 -8.75
N GLN A 427 17.45 -1.06 -8.61
CA GLN A 427 16.22 -1.28 -9.35
C GLN A 427 15.13 -0.43 -8.70
N VAL A 428 14.23 0.17 -9.48
CA VAL A 428 13.26 1.13 -8.95
C VAL A 428 11.87 0.88 -9.50
N ARG A 429 10.85 0.87 -8.65
CA ARG A 429 9.43 0.83 -9.04
C ARG A 429 8.69 1.92 -8.31
N PHE A 430 7.79 2.62 -9.00
CA PHE A 430 6.99 3.68 -8.40
C PHE A 430 5.50 3.46 -8.65
N GLY A 431 4.64 4.03 -7.81
CA GLY A 431 3.21 3.80 -7.89
C GLY A 431 2.40 4.71 -6.98
N ILE A 432 1.09 4.81 -7.22
CA ILE A 432 0.17 5.49 -6.31
C ILE A 432 -0.87 4.47 -5.86
N LEU A 433 -1.02 4.32 -4.54
CA LEU A 433 -2.00 3.42 -3.92
C LEU A 433 -3.06 4.22 -3.15
N GLU A 434 -4.26 3.66 -3.03
CA GLU A 434 -5.40 4.20 -2.27
C GLU A 434 -5.65 3.31 -1.06
N ALA A 435 -5.44 3.84 0.15
CA ALA A 435 -5.59 3.10 1.39
C ALA A 435 -6.97 2.44 1.52
N GLY A 436 -8.03 3.10 1.05
CA GLY A 436 -9.40 2.55 1.13
C GLY A 436 -9.58 1.21 0.41
N ALA A 437 -8.73 0.90 -0.58
CA ALA A 437 -8.72 -0.38 -1.27
C ALA A 437 -8.05 -1.53 -0.47
N TYR A 438 -7.48 -1.20 0.69
CA TYR A 438 -6.70 -2.09 1.57
C TYR A 438 -7.29 -2.14 2.99
N GLY A 439 -8.61 -1.96 3.11
CA GLY A 439 -9.33 -2.30 4.35
C GLY A 439 -9.45 -1.17 5.37
N VAL A 440 -9.37 0.09 4.94
CA VAL A 440 -9.70 1.24 5.80
C VAL A 440 -10.85 2.04 5.23
N SER A 441 -11.65 2.65 6.10
CA SER A 441 -12.79 3.48 5.71
C SER A 441 -12.37 4.89 5.29
N GLN A 442 -11.28 5.06 4.55
CA GLN A 442 -10.71 6.37 4.27
C GLN A 442 -10.16 6.49 2.85
N SER A 443 -10.43 7.63 2.19
CA SER A 443 -9.68 7.98 0.98
C SER A 443 -8.36 8.65 1.35
N ARG A 444 -7.25 7.93 1.13
CA ARG A 444 -5.89 8.38 1.37
C ARG A 444 -4.97 7.82 0.29
N LYS A 445 -4.65 8.68 -0.68
CA LYS A 445 -3.79 8.38 -1.82
C LYS A 445 -2.34 8.71 -1.49
N ARG A 446 -1.44 7.75 -1.69
CA ARG A 446 -0.01 7.87 -1.42
C ARG A 446 0.84 7.40 -2.59
N ALA A 447 1.90 8.14 -2.86
CA ALA A 447 2.92 7.77 -3.81
C ALA A 447 3.98 6.93 -3.08
N PHE A 448 4.41 5.84 -3.69
CA PHE A 448 5.44 4.97 -3.18
C PHE A 448 6.54 4.80 -4.23
N ILE A 449 7.79 4.72 -3.77
CA ILE A 449 8.93 4.30 -4.58
C ILE A 449 9.64 3.17 -3.84
N TRP A 450 9.60 1.98 -4.43
CA TRP A 450 10.46 0.87 -4.08
C TRP A 450 11.80 1.00 -4.79
N ALA A 451 12.89 0.81 -4.06
CA ALA A 451 14.20 0.53 -4.60
C ALA A 451 14.71 -0.82 -4.05
N ALA A 452 15.32 -1.63 -4.90
CA ALA A 452 15.94 -2.89 -4.52
C ALA A 452 17.36 -2.95 -5.07
N ALA A 453 18.33 -3.35 -4.24
CA ALA A 453 19.73 -3.43 -4.62
C ALA A 453 19.93 -4.40 -5.79
N GLN A 454 21.10 -4.34 -6.43
CA GLN A 454 21.42 -5.27 -7.50
C GLN A 454 21.46 -6.72 -6.95
N GLY A 455 20.80 -7.65 -7.64
CA GLY A 455 20.68 -9.05 -7.21
C GLY A 455 19.49 -9.33 -6.29
N GLU A 456 18.82 -8.30 -5.78
CA GLU A 456 17.56 -8.42 -5.04
C GLU A 456 16.36 -8.47 -5.99
N ILE A 457 15.24 -9.03 -5.52
CA ILE A 457 13.99 -9.02 -6.29
C ILE A 457 13.25 -7.72 -5.98
N LEU A 458 12.96 -6.91 -7.02
CA LEU A 458 12.20 -5.68 -6.88
C LEU A 458 10.74 -5.95 -6.51
N PRO A 459 10.24 -5.50 -5.35
CA PRO A 459 8.90 -5.83 -4.87
C PRO A 459 7.77 -5.48 -5.85
N GLU A 460 6.72 -6.30 -5.84
CA GLU A 460 5.47 -6.03 -6.57
C GLU A 460 4.50 -5.19 -5.72
N TRP A 461 3.52 -4.57 -6.38
CA TRP A 461 2.42 -3.91 -5.66
C TRP A 461 1.41 -4.93 -5.11
N PRO A 462 0.83 -4.69 -3.92
CA PRO A 462 -0.24 -5.54 -3.40
C PRO A 462 -1.54 -5.32 -4.16
N GLU A 463 -2.24 -6.41 -4.50
CA GLU A 463 -3.56 -6.33 -5.14
C GLU A 463 -4.60 -5.67 -4.21
N PRO A 464 -5.46 -4.80 -4.75
CA PRO A 464 -6.62 -4.27 -4.03
C PRO A 464 -7.55 -5.38 -3.53
N MET A 465 -7.88 -5.33 -2.24
CA MET A 465 -8.76 -6.33 -1.59
C MET A 465 -10.17 -5.81 -1.36
N HIS A 466 -10.33 -4.50 -1.24
CA HIS A 466 -11.60 -3.84 -0.98
C HIS A 466 -12.03 -2.96 -2.14
N VAL A 467 -13.31 -3.04 -2.47
CA VAL A 467 -13.94 -2.12 -3.40
C VAL A 467 -13.85 -0.70 -2.84
N PHE A 468 -13.42 0.27 -3.64
CA PHE A 468 -13.31 1.65 -3.17
C PHE A 468 -13.47 2.66 -4.32
N GLY A 469 -14.36 3.65 -4.13
CA GLY A 469 -14.81 4.55 -5.20
C GLY A 469 -13.81 5.63 -5.58
N VAL A 470 -12.75 5.23 -6.28
CA VAL A 470 -11.69 6.13 -6.76
C VAL A 470 -11.35 5.77 -8.21
N PRO A 471 -11.23 6.78 -9.11
CA PRO A 471 -10.72 6.55 -10.46
C PRO A 471 -9.33 5.93 -10.43
N GLU A 472 -9.02 5.12 -11.43
CA GLU A 472 -7.69 4.51 -11.61
C GLU A 472 -6.58 5.55 -11.44
N LEU A 473 -5.63 5.27 -10.53
CA LEU A 473 -4.60 6.23 -10.12
C LEU A 473 -3.43 6.26 -11.09
N LYS A 474 -3.69 6.85 -12.26
CA LYS A 474 -2.71 6.93 -13.35
C LYS A 474 -1.64 8.00 -13.11
N ILE A 475 -0.40 7.64 -13.42
CA ILE A 475 0.76 8.53 -13.54
C ILE A 475 1.01 8.75 -15.03
N THR A 476 1.08 10.01 -15.46
CA THR A 476 1.44 10.37 -16.83
C THR A 476 2.95 10.25 -17.01
N LEU A 477 3.36 9.39 -17.95
CA LEU A 477 4.74 9.17 -18.32
C LEU A 477 5.12 9.98 -19.58
N SER A 478 6.39 9.95 -19.96
CA SER A 478 6.86 10.59 -21.20
C SER A 478 6.16 10.00 -22.44
N GLY A 479 5.77 10.85 -23.39
CA GLY A 479 5.12 10.40 -24.63
C GLY A 479 3.62 10.13 -24.51
N ASN A 480 2.92 10.77 -23.54
CA ASN A 480 1.48 10.64 -23.28
C ASN A 480 1.01 9.23 -22.89
N SER A 481 1.93 8.33 -22.55
CA SER A 481 1.59 7.04 -21.94
C SER A 481 1.16 7.23 -20.49
N GLN A 482 0.30 6.34 -20.01
CA GLN A 482 -0.20 6.36 -18.64
C GLN A 482 0.09 5.02 -17.97
N TYR A 483 0.49 5.06 -16.71
CA TYR A 483 0.79 3.89 -15.90
C TYR A 483 -0.05 3.90 -14.62
N ALA A 484 -0.62 2.77 -14.25
CA ALA A 484 -1.28 2.55 -12.97
C ALA A 484 -0.57 1.44 -12.21
N ALA A 485 -0.32 1.65 -10.92
CA ALA A 485 0.38 0.68 -10.07
C ALA A 485 -0.44 -0.58 -9.82
N VAL A 486 -1.75 -0.39 -9.69
CA VAL A 486 -2.74 -1.43 -9.45
C VAL A 486 -3.99 -1.13 -10.27
N ARG A 487 -4.75 -2.17 -10.59
CA ARG A 487 -6.01 -2.03 -11.30
C ARG A 487 -7.04 -1.22 -10.52
N SER A 488 -7.98 -0.62 -11.24
CA SER A 488 -9.17 -0.01 -10.65
C SER A 488 -10.04 -1.08 -9.99
N THR A 489 -10.66 -0.75 -8.85
CA THR A 489 -11.69 -1.58 -8.21
C THR A 489 -13.09 -1.29 -8.76
N ALA A 490 -13.20 -0.51 -9.84
CA ALA A 490 -14.45 -0.23 -10.52
C ALA A 490 -15.11 -1.50 -11.10
N SER A 491 -14.32 -2.50 -11.50
CA SER A 491 -14.80 -3.83 -11.91
C SER A 491 -15.00 -4.79 -10.73
N GLY A 492 -14.85 -4.31 -9.51
CA GLY A 492 -15.01 -5.06 -8.27
C GLY A 492 -13.70 -5.45 -7.58
N ALA A 493 -13.86 -6.05 -6.40
CA ALA A 493 -12.77 -6.57 -5.57
C ALA A 493 -13.30 -7.69 -4.65
N PRO A 494 -12.43 -8.46 -3.98
CA PRO A 494 -12.84 -9.56 -3.11
C PRO A 494 -13.77 -9.17 -1.95
N PHE A 495 -13.64 -7.97 -1.38
CA PHE A 495 -14.41 -7.52 -0.22
C PHE A 495 -15.08 -6.16 -0.44
N ARG A 496 -16.17 -5.92 0.29
CA ARG A 496 -16.87 -4.63 0.28
C ARG A 496 -16.00 -3.54 0.89
N SER A 497 -16.32 -2.28 0.59
CA SER A 497 -15.69 -1.14 1.26
C SER A 497 -15.96 -1.18 2.76
N ILE A 498 -14.96 -0.81 3.56
CA ILE A 498 -15.14 -0.53 5.00
C ILE A 498 -15.78 0.85 5.15
N THR A 499 -16.84 0.94 5.93
CA THR A 499 -17.62 2.18 6.12
C THR A 499 -17.31 2.86 7.45
N VAL A 500 -17.86 4.06 7.64
CA VAL A 500 -17.79 4.75 8.94
C VAL A 500 -18.44 3.89 10.03
N ARG A 501 -19.55 3.20 9.73
CA ARG A 501 -20.22 2.29 10.67
C ARG A 501 -19.33 1.13 11.10
N ASP A 502 -18.62 0.50 10.17
CA ASP A 502 -17.67 -0.58 10.50
C ASP A 502 -16.53 -0.08 11.42
N THR A 503 -16.22 1.21 11.36
CA THR A 503 -15.02 1.78 11.98
C THR A 503 -15.28 2.34 13.38
N ILE A 504 -16.42 3.01 13.58
CA ILE A 504 -16.72 3.73 14.83
C ILE A 504 -18.11 3.42 15.40
N GLY A 505 -18.89 2.54 14.76
CA GLY A 505 -20.27 2.26 15.15
C GLY A 505 -20.43 1.56 16.50
N ASP A 506 -19.37 0.93 17.00
CA ASP A 506 -19.29 0.28 18.32
C ASP A 506 -18.80 1.21 19.44
N LEU A 507 -18.27 2.40 19.12
CA LEU A 507 -17.72 3.29 20.13
C LEU A 507 -18.82 3.91 21.00
N PRO A 508 -18.59 4.04 22.33
CA PRO A 508 -19.55 4.70 23.20
C PRO A 508 -19.69 6.18 22.85
N ALA A 509 -20.88 6.73 23.09
CA ALA A 509 -21.11 8.15 22.92
C ALA A 509 -20.26 8.97 23.91
N VAL A 510 -19.71 10.09 23.43
CA VAL A 510 -18.95 11.03 24.25
C VAL A 510 -19.37 12.47 23.96
N GLY A 511 -19.33 13.33 24.97
CA GLY A 511 -19.66 14.76 24.84
C GLY A 511 -18.56 15.57 24.16
N ASN A 512 -18.90 16.76 23.66
CA ASN A 512 -17.89 17.70 23.17
C ASN A 512 -16.97 18.13 24.31
N GLY A 513 -15.65 18.13 24.06
CA GLY A 513 -14.67 18.53 25.06
C GLY A 513 -14.51 17.56 26.22
N ALA A 514 -14.72 16.25 26.03
CA ALA A 514 -14.65 15.17 27.04
C ALA A 514 -13.40 15.12 27.96
N SER A 515 -12.42 16.01 27.78
CA SER A 515 -11.28 16.23 28.69
C SER A 515 -11.40 17.48 29.60
N LYS A 516 -12.52 18.23 29.56
CA LYS A 516 -12.81 19.39 30.43
C LYS A 516 -14.30 19.41 30.81
N GLY A 517 -14.57 19.72 32.09
CA GLY A 517 -15.92 19.97 32.60
C GLY A 517 -16.54 21.23 31.99
N ASN A 518 -17.88 21.16 31.85
CA ASN A 518 -18.85 22.18 31.41
C ASN A 518 -18.33 23.39 30.63
N LEU A 519 -18.70 23.44 29.35
CA LEU A 519 -18.71 24.67 28.56
C LEU A 519 -20.15 25.20 28.52
N ASP A 520 -20.41 26.29 29.24
CA ASP A 520 -21.62 27.10 29.04
C ASP A 520 -21.55 27.74 27.65
N GLY A 521 -22.28 27.18 26.69
CA GLY A 521 -22.37 27.72 25.34
C GLY A 521 -23.60 28.61 25.17
N GLN A 522 -23.39 29.91 24.94
CA GLN A 522 -24.43 30.77 24.37
C GLN A 522 -24.70 30.37 22.92
N ILE A 523 -25.98 30.14 22.60
CA ILE A 523 -26.45 29.95 21.22
C ILE A 523 -26.52 31.34 20.57
N VAL A 524 -25.61 31.61 19.63
CA VAL A 524 -25.61 32.82 18.81
C VAL A 524 -25.90 32.42 17.36
N ASP A 525 -26.61 33.26 16.60
CA ASP A 525 -27.06 32.95 15.24
C ASP A 525 -25.90 32.47 14.34
N LEU A 526 -26.05 31.23 13.85
CA LEU A 526 -24.98 30.21 13.80
C LEU A 526 -24.19 30.10 12.49
N ILE A 527 -24.55 30.83 11.42
CA ILE A 527 -23.95 30.66 10.09
C ILE A 527 -22.75 31.61 9.94
N PRO A 528 -21.50 31.11 9.82
CA PRO A 528 -20.34 31.99 9.64
C PRO A 528 -20.49 32.84 8.39
N TRP A 529 -20.52 34.17 8.57
CA TRP A 529 -20.73 35.17 7.51
C TRP A 529 -19.86 34.96 6.26
N CYS A 530 -18.63 34.47 6.45
CA CYS A 530 -17.71 34.21 5.34
C CYS A 530 -18.16 33.11 4.36
N LEU A 531 -19.05 32.19 4.79
CA LEU A 531 -19.50 31.06 3.96
C LEU A 531 -20.40 31.56 2.81
N PRO A 532 -21.55 32.24 3.03
CA PRO A 532 -22.36 32.77 1.92
C PRO A 532 -21.57 33.71 0.99
N ASN A 533 -20.69 34.55 1.54
CA ASN A 533 -20.03 35.60 0.77
C ASN A 533 -19.03 35.11 -0.27
N THR A 534 -18.40 33.97 0.01
CA THR A 534 -17.39 33.39 -0.88
C THR A 534 -17.84 32.08 -1.53
N ALA A 535 -19.07 31.63 -1.24
CA ALA A 535 -19.66 30.38 -1.69
C ALA A 535 -19.52 30.16 -3.21
N LYS A 536 -19.86 31.15 -4.04
CA LYS A 536 -19.80 31.04 -5.51
C LYS A 536 -18.37 30.74 -6.03
N ARG A 537 -17.33 31.22 -5.34
CA ARG A 537 -15.92 31.02 -5.74
C ARG A 537 -15.35 29.69 -5.26
N HIS A 538 -16.00 29.04 -4.30
CA HIS A 538 -15.48 27.84 -3.61
C HIS A 538 -16.46 26.66 -3.64
N ASN A 539 -17.23 26.52 -4.73
CA ASN A 539 -18.19 25.43 -4.92
C ASN A 539 -19.15 25.27 -3.72
N GLN A 540 -19.73 26.40 -3.28
CA GLN A 540 -20.64 26.50 -2.15
C GLN A 540 -20.06 26.02 -0.81
N TRP A 541 -18.73 25.94 -0.69
CA TRP A 541 -18.05 25.40 0.49
C TRP A 541 -18.56 24.01 0.91
N LYS A 542 -19.00 23.20 -0.06
CA LYS A 542 -19.56 21.87 0.19
C LYS A 542 -18.60 21.04 1.06
N GLY A 543 -19.11 20.58 2.19
CA GLY A 543 -18.37 19.75 3.15
C GLY A 543 -17.89 20.50 4.40
N LEU A 544 -17.84 21.84 4.41
CA LEU A 544 -17.57 22.59 5.65
C LEU A 544 -18.69 22.37 6.66
N PHE A 545 -18.31 22.18 7.94
CA PHE A 545 -19.20 21.74 9.01
C PHE A 545 -19.97 20.44 8.70
N GLY A 546 -19.46 19.62 7.76
CA GLY A 546 -20.11 18.38 7.35
C GLY A 546 -20.01 17.29 8.42
N ARG A 547 -21.10 16.54 8.58
CA ARG A 547 -21.13 15.27 9.31
C ARG A 547 -20.65 14.14 8.40
N LEU A 548 -20.04 13.13 9.02
CA LEU A 548 -19.78 11.87 8.33
C LEU A 548 -21.09 11.14 8.03
N ASP A 549 -21.08 10.33 6.98
CA ASP A 549 -22.15 9.41 6.62
C ASP A 549 -21.78 8.00 7.12
N TRP A 550 -22.70 7.33 7.82
CA TRP A 550 -22.50 5.98 8.34
C TRP A 550 -22.16 4.95 7.25
N GLU A 551 -22.75 5.07 6.06
CA GLU A 551 -22.47 4.22 4.89
C GLU A 551 -21.33 4.79 4.02
N GLY A 552 -20.86 5.98 4.39
CA GLY A 552 -19.77 6.68 3.75
C GLY A 552 -18.40 6.19 4.18
N ASN A 553 -17.41 7.02 3.87
CA ASN A 553 -16.02 6.85 4.26
C ASN A 553 -15.50 8.17 4.82
N PHE A 554 -14.51 8.10 5.70
CA PHE A 554 -13.80 9.27 6.18
C PHE A 554 -13.12 9.98 5.01
N PRO A 555 -13.08 11.33 5.05
CA PRO A 555 -12.18 12.07 4.19
C PRO A 555 -10.74 11.83 4.64
N THR A 556 -9.77 12.30 3.86
CA THR A 556 -8.35 12.20 4.22
C THR A 556 -8.09 12.79 5.62
N SER A 557 -7.56 11.99 6.54
CA SER A 557 -7.16 12.44 7.89
C SER A 557 -6.19 13.59 7.76
N ILE A 558 -6.54 14.71 8.41
CA ILE A 558 -5.72 15.91 8.50
C ILE A 558 -5.12 16.01 9.89
N THR A 559 -3.98 16.70 9.98
CA THR A 559 -3.21 16.87 11.22
C THR A 559 -3.91 17.74 12.27
N ASP A 560 -4.95 18.46 11.88
CA ASP A 560 -5.71 19.39 12.71
C ASP A 560 -7.17 19.48 12.18
N PRO A 561 -8.08 18.62 12.68
CA PRO A 561 -9.46 18.59 12.22
C PRO A 561 -10.22 19.84 12.64
N LYS A 562 -10.50 20.70 11.66
CA LYS A 562 -11.24 21.96 11.85
C LYS A 562 -12.50 22.00 10.98
N PRO A 563 -13.67 22.40 11.52
CA PRO A 563 -14.91 22.56 10.73
C PRO A 563 -14.80 23.50 9.53
N MET A 564 -14.01 24.56 9.66
CA MET A 564 -13.68 25.52 8.59
C MET A 564 -12.33 25.23 7.91
N GLY A 565 -11.76 24.05 8.16
CA GLY A 565 -10.57 23.55 7.50
C GLY A 565 -10.84 23.23 6.02
N LYS A 566 -9.79 22.90 5.25
CA LYS A 566 -9.97 22.55 3.82
C LYS A 566 -10.85 21.33 3.57
N VAL A 567 -10.91 20.40 4.53
CA VAL A 567 -11.77 19.21 4.46
C VAL A 567 -13.14 19.51 5.07
N GLY A 568 -13.17 20.08 6.28
CA GLY A 568 -14.38 20.56 6.96
C GLY A 568 -15.39 19.52 7.42
N MET A 569 -15.39 18.34 6.79
CA MET A 569 -16.23 17.19 7.15
C MET A 569 -15.56 16.42 8.29
N CYS A 570 -15.77 16.91 9.51
CA CYS A 570 -15.12 16.40 10.71
C CYS A 570 -16.09 16.20 11.89
N PHE A 571 -17.40 16.25 11.67
CA PHE A 571 -18.39 15.96 12.70
C PHE A 571 -18.77 14.49 12.71
N HIS A 572 -19.04 13.95 13.91
CA HIS A 572 -19.61 12.63 14.08
C HIS A 572 -20.97 12.53 13.33
N PRO A 573 -21.34 11.35 12.80
CA PRO A 573 -22.63 11.17 12.11
C PRO A 573 -23.82 11.68 12.94
N ASP A 574 -23.91 11.25 14.21
CA ASP A 574 -25.06 11.56 15.07
C ASP A 574 -24.78 12.49 16.27
N GLN A 575 -23.51 12.66 16.67
CA GLN A 575 -23.15 13.35 17.93
C GLN A 575 -22.72 14.79 17.63
N ASP A 576 -23.04 15.74 18.51
CA ASP A 576 -22.74 17.16 18.35
C ASP A 576 -21.30 17.51 18.74
N ARG A 577 -20.35 16.83 18.10
CA ARG A 577 -18.91 17.02 18.33
C ARG A 577 -18.11 16.69 17.08
N ILE A 578 -16.87 17.18 17.07
CA ILE A 578 -15.88 16.71 16.12
C ILE A 578 -15.43 15.29 16.43
N LEU A 579 -14.79 14.67 15.44
CA LEU A 579 -14.21 13.33 15.59
C LEU A 579 -13.11 13.32 16.65
N THR A 580 -13.11 12.28 17.48
CA THR A 580 -12.09 12.05 18.49
C THR A 580 -10.78 11.56 17.88
N VAL A 581 -9.70 11.62 18.65
CA VAL A 581 -8.42 11.01 18.31
C VAL A 581 -8.58 9.53 17.96
N ARG A 582 -9.36 8.76 18.74
CA ARG A 582 -9.54 7.32 18.52
C ARG A 582 -10.33 7.03 17.24
N GLU A 583 -11.38 7.80 16.94
CA GLU A 583 -12.12 7.68 15.68
C GLU A 583 -11.21 7.96 14.47
N CYS A 584 -10.36 9.00 14.56
CA CYS A 584 -9.35 9.26 13.52
C CYS A 584 -8.31 8.13 13.42
N ALA A 585 -7.86 7.54 14.53
CA ALA A 585 -6.91 6.44 14.54
C ALA A 585 -7.49 5.20 13.86
N ARG A 586 -8.72 4.80 14.20
CA ARG A 586 -9.43 3.69 13.55
C ARG A 586 -9.68 3.93 12.07
N SER A 587 -9.97 5.18 11.67
CA SER A 587 -10.11 5.53 10.23
C SER A 587 -8.84 5.28 9.40
N GLN A 588 -7.67 5.29 10.05
CA GLN A 588 -6.37 4.96 9.45
C GLN A 588 -6.00 3.48 9.67
N GLY A 589 -6.83 2.71 10.36
CA GLY A 589 -6.58 1.29 10.64
C GLY A 589 -5.54 1.03 11.72
N PHE A 590 -5.29 1.98 12.63
CA PHE A 590 -4.51 1.70 13.84
C PHE A 590 -5.29 0.79 14.79
N ALA A 591 -4.59 -0.14 15.43
CA ALA A 591 -5.17 -0.94 16.52
C ALA A 591 -5.61 -0.05 17.69
N ASP A 592 -6.64 -0.49 18.42
CA ASP A 592 -7.12 0.22 19.60
C ASP A 592 -6.08 0.25 20.74
N SER A 593 -5.21 -0.77 20.79
CA SER A 593 -4.07 -0.82 21.70
C SER A 593 -2.94 0.14 21.33
N TYR A 594 -2.92 0.69 20.12
CA TYR A 594 -1.86 1.61 19.68
C TYR A 594 -1.91 2.90 20.48
N GLN A 595 -0.75 3.29 21.02
CA GLN A 595 -0.61 4.42 21.93
C GLN A 595 -0.09 5.66 21.20
N PHE A 596 -0.61 6.83 21.56
CA PHE A 596 -0.19 8.12 21.02
C PHE A 596 0.21 9.06 22.17
N SER A 597 1.26 9.86 21.99
CA SER A 597 1.82 10.74 23.02
C SER A 597 1.52 12.23 22.77
N GLY A 598 1.60 13.05 23.83
CA GLY A 598 1.39 14.50 23.78
C GLY A 598 -0.07 14.97 23.86
N THR A 599 -0.31 16.23 23.44
CA THR A 599 -1.62 16.89 23.46
C THR A 599 -2.58 16.29 22.42
N VAL A 600 -3.88 16.60 22.52
CA VAL A 600 -4.88 16.19 21.51
C VAL A 600 -4.46 16.59 20.09
N LEU A 601 -3.90 17.79 19.92
CA LEU A 601 -3.39 18.25 18.64
C LEU A 601 -2.17 17.44 18.16
N HIS A 602 -1.24 17.09 19.07
CA HIS A 602 -0.11 16.21 18.72
C HIS A 602 -0.61 14.84 18.25
N LYS A 603 -1.59 14.25 18.93
CA LYS A 603 -2.16 12.95 18.55
C LYS A 603 -2.87 12.99 17.19
N HIS A 604 -3.66 14.03 16.92
CA HIS A 604 -4.23 14.23 15.57
C HIS A 604 -3.16 14.42 14.49
N ARG A 605 -2.06 15.14 14.80
CA ARG A 605 -0.93 15.31 13.88
C ARG A 605 -0.25 13.98 13.58
N GLN A 606 0.04 13.18 14.60
CA GLN A 606 0.61 11.83 14.46
C GLN A 606 -0.23 10.96 13.52
N ILE A 607 -1.53 10.85 13.78
CA ILE A 607 -2.48 10.08 12.95
C ILE A 607 -2.60 10.66 11.54
N GLY A 608 -2.64 11.99 11.41
CA GLY A 608 -2.77 12.69 10.14
C GLY A 608 -1.55 12.53 9.23
N ASN A 609 -0.35 12.40 9.80
CA ASN A 609 0.90 12.20 9.09
C ASN A 609 1.15 10.72 8.74
N ALA A 610 0.76 9.79 9.61
CA ALA A 610 1.04 8.38 9.46
C ALA A 610 0.55 7.76 8.13
N VAL A 611 1.30 6.77 7.65
CA VAL A 611 0.82 5.80 6.67
C VAL A 611 -0.16 4.86 7.38
N PRO A 612 -1.33 4.54 6.81
CA PRO A 612 -2.23 3.53 7.37
C PRO A 612 -1.47 2.21 7.59
N PRO A 613 -1.44 1.63 8.81
CA PRO A 613 -0.75 0.37 9.08
C PRO A 613 -1.24 -0.77 8.18
N THR A 614 -2.51 -0.75 7.81
CA THR A 614 -3.14 -1.71 6.90
C THR A 614 -2.54 -1.71 5.49
N LEU A 615 -2.25 -0.53 4.95
CA LEU A 615 -1.59 -0.35 3.66
C LEU A 615 -0.11 -0.74 3.73
N ALA A 616 0.57 -0.37 4.82
CA ALA A 616 1.95 -0.78 5.07
C ALA A 616 2.07 -2.31 5.24
N TYR A 617 1.10 -2.94 5.90
CA TYR A 617 0.99 -4.39 6.02
C TYR A 617 0.82 -5.06 4.66
N ALA A 618 -0.02 -4.51 3.78
CA ALA A 618 -0.20 -4.99 2.40
C ALA A 618 1.14 -4.99 1.63
N LEU A 619 1.86 -3.87 1.70
CA LEU A 619 3.17 -3.69 1.08
C LEU A 619 4.19 -4.72 1.61
N GLY A 620 4.26 -4.85 2.94
CA GLY A 620 5.17 -5.79 3.59
C GLY A 620 4.85 -7.24 3.26
N LEU A 621 3.59 -7.66 3.32
CA LEU A 621 3.18 -9.05 3.07
C LEU A 621 3.49 -9.48 1.63
N ASN A 622 3.26 -8.59 0.67
CA ASN A 622 3.56 -8.87 -0.73
C ASN A 622 5.07 -8.95 -0.99
N SER A 623 5.84 -8.08 -0.33
CA SER A 623 7.30 -8.08 -0.39
C SER A 623 7.88 -9.33 0.27
N ARG A 624 7.37 -9.75 1.43
CA ARG A 624 7.85 -10.91 2.19
C ARG A 624 7.88 -12.19 1.35
N LYS A 625 6.82 -12.45 0.57
CA LYS A 625 6.78 -13.63 -0.34
C LYS A 625 7.97 -13.68 -1.30
N GLN A 626 8.53 -12.54 -1.64
CA GLN A 626 9.66 -12.39 -2.55
C GLN A 626 11.00 -12.38 -1.78
N LEU A 627 11.00 -11.79 -0.58
CA LEU A 627 12.14 -11.79 0.34
C LEU A 627 12.49 -13.20 0.86
N THR A 628 11.49 -14.05 1.08
CA THR A 628 11.67 -15.41 1.63
C THR A 628 11.84 -16.50 0.56
N ALA A 629 11.68 -16.18 -0.73
CA ALA A 629 11.77 -17.14 -1.83
C ALA A 629 13.22 -17.45 -2.28
N ARG A 630 14.19 -17.16 -1.42
CA ARG A 630 15.61 -17.48 -1.59
C ARG A 630 15.96 -18.79 -0.89
#